data_AF-A0A842YIC2-F1
#
_entry.id   AF-A0A842YIC2-F1
#
_cell.length_a   1.000
_cell.length_b   1.000
_cell.length_c   1.000
_cell.angle_alpha   90.00
_cell.angle_beta   90.00
_cell.angle_gamma   90.00
#
_symmetry.space_group_name_H-M   'P 1'
#
loop_
_entity.id
_entity.type
_entity.pdbx_description
1 polymer ?
#
loop_
_entity_poly.entity_id
_entity_poly.type
_entity_poly.pdbx_seq_one_letter_code
_entity_poly.pdbx_strand_id
1 'polypeptide(L)' 'KQSFLEKIPKNIHELRMVKIGDYAETFCMGTHVKSTGEIGKLKSLRLEPKKKRKKIVYFELGD' A
#
# COMPACT_ATOMS: atom_id res chain seq x y z
N LYS A 1 -21.89 3.41 -9.43
CA LYS A 1 -20.69 3.02 -8.64
C LYS A 1 -20.68 3.91 -7.41
N GLN A 2 -20.83 3.36 -6.21
CA GLN A 2 -20.70 4.14 -4.96
C GLN A 2 -19.29 4.70 -4.87
N SER A 3 -19.18 5.97 -4.52
CA SER A 3 -17.92 6.65 -4.22
C SER A 3 -17.24 6.00 -3.01
N PHE A 4 -15.92 6.12 -2.92
CA PHE A 4 -15.16 5.56 -1.80
C PHE A 4 -15.63 6.11 -0.45
N LEU A 5 -15.98 7.41 -0.40
CA LEU A 5 -16.47 8.08 0.80
C LEU A 5 -17.79 7.49 1.31
N GLU A 6 -18.68 7.03 0.43
CA GLU A 6 -19.94 6.37 0.82
C GLU A 6 -19.76 4.99 1.46
N LYS A 7 -18.56 4.39 1.33
CA LYS A 7 -18.23 3.10 1.96
C LYS A 7 -17.62 3.26 3.34
N ILE A 8 -17.23 4.48 3.71
CA ILE A 8 -16.65 4.76 5.02
C ILE A 8 -17.80 4.81 6.04
N PRO A 9 -17.69 4.12 7.18
CA PRO A 9 -18.69 4.21 8.25
C PRO A 9 -18.93 5.67 8.66
N LYS A 10 -20.19 6.07 8.81
CA LYS A 10 -20.59 7.47 9.05
C LYS A 10 -20.05 8.07 10.36
N ASN A 11 -19.63 7.23 11.29
CA ASN A 11 -19.05 7.61 12.58
C ASN A 11 -17.52 7.85 12.51
N ILE A 12 -16.90 7.71 11.34
CA ILE A 12 -15.49 8.04 11.13
C ILE A 12 -15.40 9.51 10.74
N HIS A 13 -14.78 10.31 11.60
CA HIS A 13 -14.56 11.74 11.36
C HIS A 13 -13.14 12.06 10.88
N GLU A 14 -12.21 11.13 11.06
CA GLU A 14 -10.79 11.33 10.74
C GLU A 14 -10.25 10.15 9.92
N LEU A 15 -9.45 10.46 8.91
CA LEU A 15 -8.76 9.47 8.08
C LEU A 15 -7.27 9.79 8.07
N ARG A 16 -6.47 8.75 8.29
CA ARG A 16 -5.02 8.86 8.16
C ARG A 16 -4.60 8.63 6.71
N MET A 17 -3.93 9.63 6.15
CA MET A 17 -3.31 9.56 4.82
C MET A 17 -1.80 9.38 4.96
N VAL A 18 -1.25 8.48 4.15
CA VAL A 18 0.18 8.23 4.03
C VAL A 18 0.62 8.69 2.65
N LYS A 19 1.59 9.60 2.62
CA LYS A 19 2.19 10.13 1.40
C LYS A 19 3.64 9.65 1.30
N ILE A 20 3.98 9.07 0.17
CA ILE A 20 5.33 8.59 -0.16
C ILE A 20 5.85 9.45 -1.32
N GLY A 21 6.48 10.59 -0.98
CA GLY A 21 7.00 11.54 -1.97
C GLY A 21 5.99 11.83 -3.09
N ASP A 22 6.45 11.71 -4.34
CA ASP A 22 5.62 11.85 -5.54
C ASP A 22 5.12 10.49 -6.09
N TYR A 23 5.37 9.39 -5.38
CA TYR A 23 5.07 8.04 -5.85
C TYR A 23 3.65 7.60 -5.52
N ALA A 24 3.18 7.89 -4.31
CA ALA A 24 1.88 7.42 -3.85
C ALA A 24 1.31 8.29 -2.72
N GLU A 25 0.00 8.44 -2.73
CA GLU A 25 -0.79 9.04 -1.65
C GLU A 25 -2.01 8.15 -1.43
N THR A 26 -2.14 7.58 -0.22
CA THR A 26 -3.18 6.59 0.07
C THR A 26 -3.62 6.62 1.53
N PHE A 27 -4.84 6.17 1.80
CA PHE A 27 -5.33 5.97 3.15
C PHE A 27 -4.77 4.67 3.73
N CYS A 28 -4.04 4.75 4.84
CA CYS A 28 -3.54 3.58 5.55
C CYS A 28 -3.45 3.85 7.05
N MET A 29 -3.89 2.87 7.84
CA MET A 29 -3.95 2.94 9.30
C MET A 29 -2.85 2.09 9.97
N GLY A 30 -1.96 1.45 9.21
CA GLY A 30 -0.87 0.63 9.71
C GLY A 30 0.35 1.44 10.19
N THR A 31 1.31 0.76 10.83
CA THR A 31 2.59 1.38 11.21
C THR A 31 3.49 1.46 9.99
N HIS A 32 4.11 2.63 9.77
CA HIS A 32 5.02 2.88 8.67
C HIS A 32 6.36 3.39 9.21
N VAL A 33 7.45 3.04 8.53
CA VAL A 33 8.76 3.65 8.70
C VAL A 33 8.73 5.12 8.27
N LYS A 34 9.71 5.93 8.72
CA LYS A 34 9.72 7.37 8.43
C LYS A 34 10.18 7.66 7.00
N SER A 35 11.04 6.82 6.44
CA SER A 35 11.60 6.98 5.11
C SER A 35 11.68 5.65 4.35
N THR A 36 11.68 5.73 3.01
CA THR A 36 11.82 4.54 2.15
C THR A 36 13.17 3.83 2.30
N GLY A 37 14.20 4.54 2.76
CA GLY A 37 15.52 3.95 3.02
C GLY A 37 15.53 2.94 4.18
N GLU A 38 14.62 3.08 5.14
CA GLU A 38 14.50 2.14 6.27
C GLU A 38 13.89 0.78 5.88
N ILE A 39 13.33 0.66 4.67
CA ILE A 39 12.71 -0.58 4.18
C ILE A 39 13.77 -1.63 3.82
N GLY A 40 15.02 -1.22 3.58
CA GLY A 40 16.09 -2.09 3.09
C GLY A 40 16.10 -2.22 1.57
N LYS A 41 16.88 -3.18 1.06
CA LYS A 41 17.05 -3.43 -0.38
C LYS A 41 16.21 -4.60 -0.86
N LEU A 42 15.73 -4.51 -2.10
CA LEU A 42 15.01 -5.61 -2.73
C LEU A 42 15.97 -6.79 -2.98
N LYS A 43 15.74 -7.91 -2.29
CA LYS A 43 16.56 -9.13 -2.39
C LYS A 43 16.06 -10.08 -3.46
N SER A 44 14.74 -10.28 -3.54
CA SER A 44 14.12 -11.17 -4.51
C SER A 44 12.78 -10.62 -4.98
N LEU A 45 12.42 -10.92 -6.23
CA LEU A 45 11.15 -10.53 -6.84
C LEU A 45 10.66 -11.65 -7.76
N ARG A 46 9.45 -12.14 -7.51
CA ARG A 46 8.80 -13.16 -8.32
C ARG A 46 7.37 -12.75 -8.63
N LEU A 47 6.99 -12.89 -9.90
CA LEU A 47 5.63 -12.60 -10.36
C LEU A 47 4.94 -13.90 -10.72
N GLU A 48 3.75 -14.11 -10.15
CA GLU A 48 2.90 -15.23 -10.49
C GLU A 48 1.62 -14.75 -11.17
N PRO A 49 1.30 -15.22 -12.39
CA PRO A 49 0.03 -14.91 -13.02
C PRO A 49 -1.12 -15.58 -12.25
N LYS A 50 -2.19 -14.83 -12.02
CA LYS A 50 -3.48 -15.35 -11.54
C LYS A 50 -4.57 -15.11 -12.58
N LYS A 51 -5.69 -15.83 -12.41
CA LYS A 51 -6.88 -15.69 -13.27
C LYS A 51 -7.36 -14.22 -13.28
N LYS A 52 -8.05 -13.85 -14.37
CA LYS A 52 -8.71 -12.53 -14.54
C LYS A 52 -7.76 -11.32 -14.48
N ARG A 53 -6.64 -11.35 -15.21
CA ARG A 53 -5.67 -10.23 -15.35
C ARG A 53 -5.06 -9.75 -14.02
N LYS A 54 -4.98 -10.63 -13.03
CA LYS A 54 -4.31 -10.34 -11.76
C LYS A 54 -2.92 -10.96 -11.77
N LYS A 55 -1.96 -10.31 -11.13
CA LYS A 55 -0.64 -10.86 -10.85
C LYS A 55 -0.41 -10.79 -9.34
N ILE A 56 0.20 -11.83 -8.78
CA ILE A 56 0.73 -11.78 -7.41
C ILE A 56 2.21 -11.44 -7.53
N VAL A 57 2.66 -10.48 -6.73
CA VAL A 57 4.05 -10.08 -6.64
C VAL A 57 4.55 -10.54 -5.28
N TYR A 58 5.48 -11.48 -5.29
CA TYR A 58 6.23 -11.92 -4.11
C TYR A 58 7.56 -11.18 -4.12
N PHE A 59 7.91 -10.57 -3.00
CA PHE A 59 9.18 -9.88 -2.84
C PHE A 59 9.74 -10.08 -1.44
N GLU A 60 11.06 -10.05 -1.34
CA GLU A 60 11.77 -10.11 -0.07
C GLU A 60 12.68 -8.89 0.02
N LEU A 61 12.80 -8.36 1.24
CA LEU A 61 13.68 -7.25 1.57
C LEU A 61 14.84 -7.81 2.39
N GLY A 62 16.04 -7.36 2.08
CA GLY A 62 17.25 -7.63 2.87
C GLY A 62 17.86 -6.32 3.36
N ASP A 63 18.85 -6.47 4.25
CA ASP A 63 19.62 -5.35 4.81
C ASP A 63 20.50 -4.65 3.75
#